data_AF-D8M8F2-F1
#
_entry.id   AF-D8M8F2-F1
#
_cell.length_a   1.000
_cell.length_b   1.000
_cell.length_c   1.000
_cell.angle_alpha   90.00
_cell.angle_beta   90.00
_cell.angle_gamma   90.00
#
_symmetry.space_group_name_H-M   'P 1'
#
loop_
_entity.id
_entity.type
_entity.pdbx_description
1 polymer ?
#
loop_
_entity_poly.entity_id
_entity_poly.type
_entity_poly.pdbx_seq_one_letter_code
_entity_poly.pdbx_strand_id
1 'polypeptide(L)'
;MNLSNLSDFSDSQFDVYKWINTSIDLMGNTEDLDSFLSGLSMKIQVLSQDCGDSIESQMCSLLNRLPDMMTEVVELEGKMEVLKNDIREMSNKTKSLERNAETEVLSDLKVIQNRMKTCKCQLETLMEWDQLCSSCQDALSNQDTEMAASIIEDLMRSIQLLSGIPNQEARLSTIQSFNKELEVQLLPKLESALQSRNDTQQLLIHKIYCHLGLESKFIEEFCHFHSASFVQYCFFCFIHSFRVWKNSQAESVTDSIQNFYTNLHTWLLSLSDDLISIFSDNDDSFSVSPL
;
A
#
# COMPACT_ATOMS: atom_id res chain seq x y z
N MET A 1 53.05 82.40 22.71
CA MET A 1 53.02 81.02 22.20
C MET A 1 53.88 80.19 23.11
N ASN A 2 53.31 79.15 23.70
CA ASN A 2 54.04 78.24 24.57
C ASN A 2 54.79 77.26 23.64
N LEU A 3 56.11 77.39 23.55
CA LEU A 3 57.01 76.58 22.71
C LEU A 3 57.17 75.15 23.27
N SER A 4 56.06 74.42 23.43
CA SER A 4 56.00 73.34 24.43
C SER A 4 55.12 72.12 24.10
N ASN A 5 54.72 71.87 22.86
CA ASN A 5 54.07 70.59 22.53
C ASN A 5 54.70 69.87 21.34
N LEU A 6 55.02 68.58 21.56
CA LEU A 6 55.44 67.61 20.54
C LEU A 6 54.46 67.54 19.35
N SER A 7 53.20 67.92 19.59
CA SER A 7 52.13 68.02 18.59
C SER A 7 52.45 68.99 17.45
N ASP A 8 53.22 70.06 17.70
CA ASP A 8 53.56 71.05 16.66
C ASP A 8 54.49 70.44 15.59
N PHE A 9 55.37 69.52 15.97
CA PHE A 9 56.25 68.78 15.06
C PHE A 9 55.55 67.62 14.33
N SER A 10 54.35 67.25 14.78
CA SER A 10 53.56 66.17 14.18
C SER A 10 52.60 66.66 13.08
N ASP A 11 52.52 67.98 12.84
CA ASP A 11 51.68 68.57 11.80
C ASP A 11 52.33 68.40 10.41
N SER A 12 51.54 67.92 9.46
CA SER A 12 51.89 67.81 8.03
C SER A 12 52.31 69.13 7.37
N GLN A 13 51.96 70.28 7.96
CA GLN A 13 52.30 71.63 7.47
C GLN A 13 53.40 72.32 8.30
N PHE A 14 54.16 71.57 9.12
CA PHE A 14 55.22 72.16 9.95
C PHE A 14 56.34 72.77 9.11
N ASP A 15 56.55 74.09 9.27
CA ASP A 15 57.61 74.84 8.61
C ASP A 15 58.74 75.14 9.62
N VAL A 16 59.86 74.43 9.45
CA VAL A 16 61.06 74.54 10.28
C VAL A 16 61.61 75.97 10.28
N TYR A 17 61.64 76.64 9.13
CA TYR A 17 62.22 77.99 9.02
C TYR A 17 61.33 79.02 9.72
N LYS A 18 60.01 78.91 9.54
CA LYS A 18 59.04 79.77 10.22
C LYS A 18 59.09 79.56 11.74
N TRP A 19 59.22 78.32 12.19
CA TRP A 19 59.32 77.98 13.61
C TRP A 19 60.62 78.50 14.25
N ILE A 20 61.77 78.32 13.58
CA ILE A 20 63.06 78.86 14.05
C ILE A 20 63.01 80.39 14.13
N ASN A 21 62.55 81.05 13.07
CA ASN A 21 62.47 82.52 13.03
C ASN A 21 61.53 83.06 14.11
N THR A 22 60.36 82.45 14.29
CA THR A 22 59.42 82.82 15.36
C THR A 22 60.02 82.57 16.77
N SER A 23 60.85 81.55 16.92
CA SER A 23 61.54 81.24 18.19
C SER A 23 62.64 82.23 18.52
N ILE A 24 63.35 82.73 17.49
CA ILE A 24 64.37 83.78 17.61
C ILE A 24 63.70 85.13 17.91
N ASP A 25 62.58 85.44 17.25
CA ASP A 25 61.80 86.66 17.50
C ASP A 25 61.27 86.74 18.94
N LEU A 26 60.97 85.60 19.57
CA LEU A 26 60.54 85.49 20.97
C LEU A 26 61.67 85.73 21.99
N MET A 27 62.94 85.66 21.57
CA MET A 27 64.10 85.90 22.43
C MET A 27 64.29 87.40 22.75
N GLY A 28 63.98 88.28 21.80
CA GLY A 28 64.26 89.72 21.91
C GLY A 28 65.76 90.07 21.87
N ASN A 29 66.10 91.35 22.08
CA ASN A 29 67.49 91.87 22.06
C ASN A 29 68.28 91.51 23.35
N THR A 30 68.49 90.22 23.60
CA THR A 30 69.43 89.74 24.63
C THR A 30 70.76 89.35 23.99
N GLU A 31 71.88 89.80 24.54
CA GLU A 31 73.22 89.76 23.90
C GLU A 31 73.86 88.35 23.74
N ASP A 32 73.21 87.26 24.16
CA ASP A 32 73.76 85.89 24.10
C ASP A 32 72.96 84.95 23.16
N LEU A 33 72.85 85.32 21.89
CA LEU A 33 72.21 84.52 20.82
C LEU A 33 72.73 83.07 20.77
N ASP A 34 74.04 82.87 20.91
CA ASP A 34 74.66 81.55 20.86
C ASP A 34 74.24 80.66 22.03
N SER A 35 74.02 81.25 23.22
CA SER A 35 73.54 80.54 24.41
C SER A 35 72.10 80.07 24.22
N PHE A 36 71.24 80.92 23.64
CA PHE A 36 69.86 80.56 23.33
C PHE A 36 69.76 79.50 22.24
N LEU A 37 70.52 79.63 21.14
CA LEU A 37 70.55 78.63 20.06
C LEU A 37 71.08 77.29 20.56
N SER A 38 72.08 77.29 21.44
CA SER A 38 72.58 76.07 22.10
C SER A 38 71.51 75.43 22.99
N GLY A 39 70.76 76.22 23.75
CA GLY A 39 69.64 75.74 24.58
C GLY A 39 68.46 75.19 23.75
N LEU A 40 68.14 75.83 22.63
CA LEU A 40 67.11 75.36 21.69
C LEU A 40 67.53 74.06 20.99
N SER A 41 68.80 73.96 20.59
CA SER A 41 69.39 72.74 20.02
C SER A 41 69.33 71.57 21.03
N MET A 42 69.74 71.81 22.27
CA MET A 42 69.65 70.82 23.35
C MET A 42 68.20 70.38 23.58
N LYS A 43 67.24 71.30 23.54
CA LYS A 43 65.81 70.98 23.71
C LYS A 43 65.25 70.14 22.55
N ILE A 44 65.62 70.45 21.31
CA ILE A 44 65.26 69.61 20.13
C ILE A 44 65.87 68.22 20.29
N GLN A 45 67.11 68.12 20.75
CA GLN A 45 67.78 66.84 20.97
C GLN A 45 67.06 66.01 22.04
N VAL A 46 66.65 66.62 23.16
CA VAL A 46 65.85 65.95 24.21
C VAL A 46 64.49 65.51 23.66
N LEU A 47 63.79 66.36 22.90
CA LEU A 47 62.50 65.99 22.29
C LEU A 47 62.64 64.84 21.28
N SER A 48 63.74 64.82 20.51
CA SER A 48 64.07 63.74 19.57
C SER A 48 64.33 62.43 20.32
N GLN A 49 65.02 62.50 21.46
CA GLN A 49 65.27 61.35 22.32
C GLN A 49 63.98 60.84 22.96
N ASP A 50 63.16 61.72 23.56
CA ASP A 50 61.87 61.37 24.17
C ASP A 50 60.92 60.72 23.14
N CYS A 51 60.93 61.22 21.89
CA CYS A 51 60.17 60.62 20.79
C CYS A 51 60.67 59.22 20.45
N GLY A 52 62.00 59.05 20.35
CA GLY A 52 62.63 57.75 20.14
C GLY A 52 62.28 56.74 21.24
N ASP A 53 62.42 57.14 22.50
CA ASP A 53 62.11 56.32 23.68
C ASP A 53 60.63 55.94 23.72
N SER A 54 59.72 56.87 23.37
CA SER A 54 58.28 56.59 23.26
C SER A 54 57.96 55.59 22.14
N ILE A 55 58.58 55.74 20.97
CA ILE A 55 58.41 54.78 19.87
C ILE A 55 58.93 53.41 20.28
N GLU A 56 60.13 53.33 20.86
CA GLU A 56 60.73 52.07 21.30
C GLU A 56 59.85 51.38 22.36
N SER A 57 59.35 52.13 23.34
CA SER A 57 58.42 51.60 24.35
C SER A 57 57.14 51.06 23.72
N GLN A 58 56.55 51.75 22.74
CA GLN A 58 55.35 51.28 22.04
C GLN A 58 55.64 50.06 21.18
N MET A 59 56.78 50.03 20.47
CA MET A 59 57.21 48.89 19.68
C MET A 59 57.44 47.65 20.56
N CYS A 60 58.13 47.79 21.70
CA CYS A 60 58.29 46.69 22.65
C CYS A 60 56.94 46.19 23.17
N SER A 61 56.00 47.10 23.49
CA SER A 61 54.66 46.72 23.92
C SER A 61 53.89 45.97 22.82
N LEU A 62 53.99 46.39 21.56
CA LEU A 62 53.35 45.72 20.43
C LEU A 62 53.97 44.35 20.16
N LEU A 63 55.31 44.26 20.16
CA LEU A 63 56.04 43.01 19.97
C LEU A 63 55.72 41.99 21.05
N ASN A 64 55.52 42.43 22.29
CA ASN A 64 55.13 41.53 23.39
C ASN A 64 53.68 41.03 23.26
N ARG A 65 52.78 41.79 22.64
CA ARG A 65 51.35 41.44 22.53
C ARG A 65 50.99 40.68 21.25
N LEU A 66 51.84 40.78 20.22
CA LEU A 66 51.62 40.12 18.93
C LEU A 66 51.51 38.59 19.01
N PRO A 67 52.33 37.87 19.82
CA PRO A 67 52.17 36.43 20.02
C PRO A 67 50.81 36.03 20.61
N ASP A 68 50.31 36.81 21.59
CA ASP A 68 49.01 36.56 22.21
C ASP A 68 47.88 36.77 21.20
N MET A 69 47.93 37.86 20.43
CA MET A 69 46.97 38.11 19.35
C MET A 69 46.98 37.00 18.29
N MET A 70 48.17 36.50 17.92
CA MET A 70 48.27 35.38 16.99
C MET A 70 47.64 34.10 17.56
N THR A 71 47.83 33.85 18.86
CA THR A 71 47.23 32.71 19.54
C THR A 71 45.70 32.81 19.56
N GLU A 72 45.16 34.00 19.86
CA GLU A 72 43.71 34.26 19.82
C GLU A 72 43.11 34.04 18.41
N VAL A 73 43.81 34.46 17.35
CA VAL A 73 43.36 34.23 15.96
C VAL A 73 43.29 32.73 15.66
N VAL A 74 44.32 31.96 16.03
CA VAL A 74 44.32 30.50 15.82
C VAL A 74 43.19 29.82 16.60
N GLU A 75 42.92 30.28 17.83
CA GLU A 75 41.81 29.75 18.63
C GLU A 75 40.45 30.08 17.98
N LEU A 76 40.29 31.29 17.45
CA LEU A 76 39.08 31.71 16.73
C LEU A 76 38.89 30.91 15.44
N GLU A 77 39.94 30.65 14.67
CA GLU A 77 39.88 29.78 13.50
C GLU A 77 39.45 28.36 13.88
N GLY A 78 39.99 27.81 14.96
CA GLY A 78 39.58 26.51 15.49
C GLY A 78 38.10 26.48 15.87
N LYS A 79 37.62 27.49 16.61
CA LYS A 79 36.20 27.64 16.98
C LYS A 79 35.29 27.79 15.76
N MET A 80 35.73 28.53 14.74
CA MET A 80 34.98 28.71 13.51
C MET A 80 34.83 27.41 12.72
N GLU A 81 35.89 26.58 12.64
CA GLU A 81 35.79 25.27 11.99
C GLU A 81 34.91 24.29 12.77
N VAL A 82 34.95 24.30 14.11
CA VAL A 82 33.98 23.53 14.92
C VAL A 82 32.55 23.97 14.61
N LEU A 83 32.27 25.28 14.67
CA LEU A 83 30.95 25.81 14.38
C LEU A 83 30.47 25.46 12.96
N LYS A 84 31.35 25.53 11.97
CA LYS A 84 31.06 25.16 10.58
C LYS A 84 30.70 23.68 10.45
N ASN A 85 31.40 22.81 11.18
CA ASN A 85 31.07 21.39 11.24
C ASN A 85 29.71 21.15 11.93
N ASP A 86 29.44 21.85 13.03
CA ASP A 86 28.15 21.76 13.74
C ASP A 86 26.98 22.22 12.86
N ILE A 87 27.14 23.33 12.13
CA ILE A 87 26.12 23.82 11.17
C ILE A 87 25.90 22.79 10.06
N ARG A 88 26.98 22.18 9.55
CA ARG A 88 26.88 21.14 8.51
C ARG A 88 26.15 19.90 9.03
N GLU A 89 26.46 19.45 10.23
CA GLU A 89 25.79 18.31 10.87
C GLU A 89 24.31 18.62 11.11
N MET A 90 23.98 19.80 11.63
CA MET A 90 22.62 20.25 11.84
C MET A 90 21.85 20.32 10.51
N SER A 91 22.43 20.88 9.46
CA SER A 91 21.82 20.92 8.12
C SER A 91 21.53 19.51 7.58
N ASN A 92 22.44 18.56 7.78
CA ASN A 92 22.25 17.17 7.37
C ASN A 92 21.13 16.50 8.17
N LYS A 93 21.09 16.71 9.50
CA LYS A 93 20.02 16.20 10.38
C LYS A 93 18.66 16.75 9.97
N THR A 94 18.54 18.05 9.72
CA THR A 94 17.28 18.68 9.24
C THR A 94 16.83 18.06 7.93
N LYS A 95 17.72 17.94 6.93
CA LYS A 95 17.38 17.31 5.64
C LYS A 95 16.94 15.85 5.76
N SER A 96 17.55 15.10 6.70
CA SER A 96 17.15 13.72 6.96
C SER A 96 15.79 13.65 7.65
N LEU A 97 15.52 14.55 8.60
CA LEU A 97 14.23 14.63 9.29
C LEU A 97 13.11 15.01 8.32
N GLU A 98 13.33 16.00 7.46
CA GLU A 98 12.38 16.40 6.42
C GLU A 98 12.06 15.23 5.49
N ARG A 99 13.08 14.54 4.96
CA ARG A 99 12.86 13.35 4.13
C ARG A 99 12.07 12.27 4.85
N ASN A 100 12.43 11.96 6.09
CA ASN A 100 11.78 10.89 6.85
C ASN A 100 10.31 11.25 7.15
N ALA A 101 10.05 12.49 7.59
CA ALA A 101 8.70 12.97 7.86
C ALA A 101 7.83 12.99 6.60
N GLU A 102 8.37 13.44 5.46
CA GLU A 102 7.67 13.37 4.18
C GLU A 102 7.33 11.93 3.80
N THR A 103 8.25 10.99 3.96
CA THR A 103 8.01 9.58 3.62
C THR A 103 7.00 8.91 4.56
N GLU A 104 7.06 9.19 5.86
CA GLU A 104 6.15 8.63 6.85
C GLU A 104 4.72 9.13 6.63
N VAL A 105 4.55 10.46 6.52
CA VAL A 105 3.24 11.08 6.25
C VAL A 105 2.65 10.59 4.93
N LEU A 106 3.45 10.48 3.86
CA LEU A 106 2.98 9.92 2.59
C LEU A 106 2.58 8.45 2.70
N SER A 107 3.30 7.66 3.49
CA SER A 107 2.98 6.25 3.73
C SER A 107 1.66 6.09 4.50
N ASP A 108 1.46 6.89 5.55
CA ASP A 108 0.23 6.92 6.33
C ASP A 108 -0.96 7.37 5.48
N LEU A 109 -0.77 8.41 4.67
CA LEU A 109 -1.79 8.89 3.74
C LEU A 109 -2.16 7.80 2.74
N LYS A 110 -1.19 7.03 2.23
CA LYS A 110 -1.45 5.90 1.33
C LYS A 110 -2.22 4.78 2.01
N VAL A 111 -1.92 4.47 3.27
CA VAL A 111 -2.69 3.50 4.07
C VAL A 111 -4.14 3.97 4.25
N ILE A 112 -4.34 5.24 4.63
CA ILE A 112 -5.67 5.84 4.77
C ILE A 112 -6.42 5.83 3.43
N GLN A 113 -5.76 6.19 2.34
CA GLN A 113 -6.33 6.16 1.00
C GLN A 113 -6.77 4.75 0.62
N ASN A 114 -5.96 3.73 0.91
CA ASN A 114 -6.31 2.35 0.63
C ASN A 114 -7.53 1.91 1.45
N ARG A 115 -7.55 2.22 2.75
CA ARG A 115 -8.70 1.95 3.64
C ARG A 115 -9.96 2.65 3.15
N MET A 116 -9.86 3.90 2.69
CA MET A 116 -11.00 4.62 2.12
C MET A 116 -11.49 4.00 0.81
N LYS A 117 -10.59 3.55 -0.06
CA LYS A 117 -10.97 2.84 -1.29
C LYS A 117 -11.68 1.52 -0.98
N THR A 118 -11.16 0.74 -0.03
CA THR A 118 -11.81 -0.49 0.44
C THR A 118 -13.20 -0.20 1.01
N CYS A 119 -13.31 0.78 1.90
CA CYS A 119 -14.59 1.18 2.50
C CYS A 119 -15.59 1.67 1.44
N LYS A 120 -15.14 2.46 0.46
CA LYS A 120 -15.96 2.89 -0.67
C LYS A 120 -16.49 1.68 -1.45
N CYS A 121 -15.61 0.77 -1.85
CA CYS A 121 -16.00 -0.44 -2.59
C CYS A 121 -16.99 -1.28 -1.77
N GLN A 122 -16.75 -1.45 -0.47
CA GLN A 122 -17.66 -2.16 0.42
C GLN A 122 -19.04 -1.48 0.52
N LEU A 123 -19.10 -0.15 0.55
CA LEU A 123 -20.37 0.59 0.56
C LEU A 123 -21.12 0.47 -0.77
N GLU A 124 -20.42 0.55 -1.90
CA GLU A 124 -20.99 0.34 -3.23
C GLU A 124 -21.56 -1.08 -3.34
N THR A 125 -20.80 -2.10 -2.95
CA THR A 125 -21.26 -3.50 -2.92
C THR A 125 -22.42 -3.72 -1.95
N LEU A 126 -22.49 -2.99 -0.82
CA LEU A 126 -23.65 -3.02 0.08
C LEU A 126 -24.90 -2.45 -0.58
N MET A 127 -24.78 -1.36 -1.35
CA MET A 127 -25.91 -0.81 -2.08
C MET A 127 -26.37 -1.74 -3.21
N GLU A 128 -25.42 -2.35 -3.91
CA GLU A 128 -25.69 -3.34 -4.95
C GLU A 128 -26.31 -4.62 -4.37
N TRP A 129 -25.94 -5.01 -3.14
CA TRP A 129 -26.46 -6.19 -2.45
C TRP A 129 -27.99 -6.19 -2.34
N ASP A 130 -28.58 -5.08 -1.89
CA ASP A 130 -30.02 -4.97 -1.73
C ASP A 130 -30.73 -5.07 -3.09
N GLN A 131 -30.13 -4.48 -4.14
CA GLN A 131 -30.62 -4.60 -5.50
C GLN A 131 -30.55 -6.04 -6.01
N LEU A 132 -29.44 -6.74 -5.77
CA LEU A 132 -29.27 -8.15 -6.16
C LEU A 132 -30.27 -9.05 -5.42
N CYS A 133 -30.55 -8.80 -4.14
CA CYS A 133 -31.57 -9.54 -3.40
C CYS A 133 -32.97 -9.37 -4.00
N SER A 134 -33.36 -8.14 -4.35
CA SER A 134 -34.64 -7.87 -5.02
C SER A 134 -34.72 -8.56 -6.38
N SER A 135 -33.68 -8.43 -7.21
CA SER A 135 -33.63 -9.08 -8.52
C SER A 135 -33.67 -10.61 -8.41
N CYS A 136 -33.01 -11.19 -7.39
CA CYS A 136 -33.06 -12.64 -7.14
C CYS A 136 -34.47 -13.09 -6.77
N GLN A 137 -35.14 -12.34 -5.89
CA GLN A 137 -36.52 -12.60 -5.49
C GLN A 137 -37.48 -12.54 -6.70
N ASP A 138 -37.28 -11.56 -7.59
CA ASP A 138 -38.07 -11.41 -8.82
C ASP A 138 -37.83 -12.58 -9.79
N ALA A 139 -36.57 -13.00 -9.99
CA ALA A 139 -36.22 -14.15 -10.83
C ALA A 139 -36.84 -15.45 -10.29
N LEU A 140 -36.76 -15.67 -8.98
CA LEU A 140 -37.39 -16.81 -8.30
C LEU A 140 -38.92 -16.78 -8.42
N SER A 141 -39.54 -15.60 -8.30
CA SER A 141 -40.99 -15.46 -8.48
C SER A 141 -41.43 -15.77 -9.92
N ASN A 142 -40.59 -15.47 -10.90
CA ASN A 142 -40.85 -15.74 -12.32
C ASN A 142 -40.46 -17.17 -12.74
N GLN A 143 -39.94 -17.99 -11.80
CA GLN A 143 -39.41 -19.34 -12.06
C GLN A 143 -38.25 -19.38 -13.08
N ASP A 144 -37.54 -18.26 -13.22
CA ASP A 144 -36.34 -18.16 -14.04
C ASP A 144 -35.13 -18.66 -13.24
N THR A 145 -34.95 -19.98 -13.31
CA THR A 145 -33.96 -20.72 -12.51
C THR A 145 -32.52 -20.44 -12.96
N GLU A 146 -32.29 -20.08 -14.23
CA GLU A 146 -30.96 -19.72 -14.74
C GLU A 146 -30.53 -18.34 -14.26
N MET A 147 -31.44 -17.35 -14.39
CA MET A 147 -31.17 -16.00 -13.90
C MET A 147 -31.00 -15.98 -12.38
N ALA A 148 -31.84 -16.72 -11.64
CA ALA A 148 -31.72 -16.83 -10.18
C ALA A 148 -30.37 -17.42 -9.76
N ALA A 149 -29.90 -18.50 -10.42
CA ALA A 149 -28.61 -19.12 -10.13
C ALA A 149 -27.44 -18.15 -10.36
N SER A 150 -27.47 -17.41 -11.48
CA SER A 150 -26.46 -16.40 -11.81
C SER A 150 -26.40 -15.27 -10.77
N ILE A 151 -27.56 -14.74 -10.37
CA ILE A 151 -27.63 -13.68 -9.34
C ILE A 151 -27.16 -14.19 -7.98
N ILE A 152 -27.45 -15.45 -7.62
CA ILE A 152 -26.96 -16.06 -6.39
C ILE A 152 -25.43 -16.16 -6.40
N GLU A 153 -24.81 -16.49 -7.54
CA GLU A 153 -23.35 -16.51 -7.66
C GLU A 153 -22.74 -15.11 -7.41
N ASP A 154 -23.34 -14.07 -7.99
CA ASP A 154 -22.92 -12.69 -7.77
C ASP A 154 -23.13 -12.25 -6.30
N LEU A 155 -24.21 -12.70 -5.65
CA LEU A 155 -24.42 -12.55 -4.21
C LEU A 155 -23.31 -13.26 -3.41
N MET A 156 -22.94 -14.49 -3.77
CA MET A 156 -21.85 -15.19 -3.08
C MET A 156 -20.51 -14.47 -3.22
N ARG A 157 -20.22 -13.92 -4.42
CA ARG A 157 -19.01 -13.12 -4.68
C ARG A 157 -19.00 -11.82 -3.87
N SER A 158 -20.13 -11.12 -3.79
CA SER A 158 -20.26 -9.87 -3.02
C SER A 158 -20.11 -10.09 -1.50
N ILE A 159 -20.56 -11.23 -0.94
CA ILE A 159 -20.29 -11.55 0.48
C ILE A 159 -18.79 -11.61 0.80
N GLN A 160 -17.96 -12.13 -0.12
CA GLN A 160 -16.51 -12.21 0.10
C GLN A 160 -15.89 -10.81 0.24
N LEU A 161 -16.30 -9.86 -0.61
CA LEU A 161 -15.91 -8.45 -0.53
C LEU A 161 -16.41 -7.76 0.75
N LEU A 162 -17.58 -8.19 1.25
CA LEU A 162 -18.24 -7.65 2.43
C LEU A 162 -17.80 -8.33 3.75
N SER A 163 -16.75 -9.15 3.70
CA SER A 163 -16.19 -9.81 4.88
C SER A 163 -15.75 -8.81 5.96
N GLY A 164 -16.09 -9.10 7.22
CA GLY A 164 -15.73 -8.25 8.37
C GLY A 164 -16.66 -7.06 8.64
N ILE A 165 -17.73 -6.89 7.87
CA ILE A 165 -18.80 -5.91 8.11
C ILE A 165 -19.92 -6.55 8.96
N PRO A 166 -20.59 -5.81 9.86
CA PRO A 166 -21.75 -6.32 10.60
C PRO A 166 -22.83 -6.95 9.69
N ASN A 167 -23.64 -7.84 10.26
CA ASN A 167 -24.71 -8.58 9.56
C ASN A 167 -24.22 -9.53 8.45
N GLN A 168 -22.99 -10.02 8.51
CA GLN A 168 -22.52 -11.05 7.57
C GLN A 168 -23.32 -12.36 7.69
N GLU A 169 -23.64 -12.80 8.91
CA GLU A 169 -24.41 -14.02 9.16
C GLU A 169 -25.84 -13.93 8.60
N ALA A 170 -26.50 -12.79 8.77
CA ALA A 170 -27.82 -12.55 8.19
C ALA A 170 -27.79 -12.63 6.64
N ARG A 171 -26.76 -12.06 6.00
CA ARG A 171 -26.59 -12.12 4.53
C ARG A 171 -26.34 -13.54 4.04
N LEU A 172 -25.54 -14.33 4.77
CA LEU A 172 -25.36 -15.75 4.47
C LEU A 172 -26.67 -16.53 4.60
N SER A 173 -27.47 -16.24 5.63
CA SER A 173 -28.80 -16.84 5.79
C SER A 173 -29.74 -16.49 4.64
N THR A 174 -29.67 -15.27 4.09
CA THR A 174 -30.47 -14.86 2.91
C THR A 174 -30.08 -15.69 1.69
N ILE A 175 -28.78 -15.84 1.38
CA ILE A 175 -28.33 -16.69 0.28
C ILE A 175 -28.78 -18.15 0.47
N GLN A 176 -28.66 -18.69 1.69
CA GLN A 176 -29.12 -20.03 1.99
C GLN A 176 -30.62 -20.21 1.75
N SER A 177 -31.43 -19.19 2.06
CA SER A 177 -32.86 -19.18 1.76
C SER A 177 -33.12 -19.19 0.25
N PHE A 178 -32.42 -18.34 -0.53
CA PHE A 178 -32.55 -18.33 -1.98
C PHE A 178 -32.10 -19.64 -2.63
N ASN A 179 -30.99 -20.23 -2.14
CA ASN A 179 -30.54 -21.55 -2.59
C ASN A 179 -31.59 -22.63 -2.35
N LYS A 180 -32.21 -22.63 -1.18
CA LYS A 180 -33.26 -23.59 -0.85
C LYS A 180 -34.51 -23.40 -1.70
N GLU A 181 -34.93 -22.15 -1.93
CA GLU A 181 -36.05 -21.82 -2.81
C GLU A 181 -35.78 -22.29 -4.25
N LEU A 182 -34.57 -22.02 -4.76
CA LEU A 182 -34.14 -22.44 -6.08
C LEU A 182 -34.09 -23.96 -6.21
N GLU A 183 -33.57 -24.66 -5.19
CA GLU A 183 -33.53 -26.12 -5.13
C GLU A 183 -34.94 -26.73 -5.21
N VAL A 184 -35.91 -26.16 -4.47
CA VAL A 184 -37.31 -26.58 -4.52
C VAL A 184 -37.92 -26.41 -5.92
N GLN A 185 -37.52 -25.37 -6.66
CA GLN A 185 -37.98 -25.17 -8.04
C GLN A 185 -37.26 -26.05 -9.07
N LEU A 186 -35.99 -26.41 -8.81
CA LEU A 186 -35.19 -27.23 -9.69
C LEU A 186 -35.54 -28.72 -9.58
N LEU A 187 -35.88 -29.22 -8.40
CA LEU A 187 -36.30 -30.62 -8.17
C LEU A 187 -37.40 -31.10 -9.13
N PRO A 188 -38.57 -30.44 -9.26
CA PRO A 188 -39.62 -30.90 -10.17
C PRO A 188 -39.21 -30.76 -11.65
N LYS A 189 -38.37 -29.76 -12.00
CA LYS A 189 -37.83 -29.62 -13.35
C LYS A 189 -36.86 -30.77 -13.67
N LEU A 190 -36.07 -31.22 -12.69
CA LEU A 190 -35.15 -32.35 -12.81
C LEU A 190 -35.93 -33.66 -12.98
N GLU A 191 -36.93 -33.93 -12.15
CA GLU A 191 -37.78 -35.12 -12.27
C GLU A 191 -38.46 -35.18 -13.65
N SER A 192 -38.99 -34.05 -14.14
CA SER A 192 -39.57 -33.92 -15.48
C SER A 192 -38.54 -34.21 -16.59
N ALA A 193 -37.33 -33.66 -16.48
CA ALA A 193 -36.26 -33.87 -17.45
C ALA A 193 -35.79 -35.34 -17.48
N LEU A 194 -35.73 -35.99 -16.31
CA LEU A 194 -35.40 -37.41 -16.16
C LEU A 194 -36.49 -38.31 -16.74
N GLN A 195 -37.77 -38.02 -16.47
CA GLN A 195 -38.89 -38.77 -17.04
C GLN A 195 -38.99 -38.66 -18.56
N SER A 196 -38.69 -37.48 -19.12
CA SER A 196 -38.74 -37.23 -20.56
C SER A 196 -37.49 -37.67 -21.33
N ARG A 197 -36.43 -38.13 -20.64
CA ARG A 197 -35.11 -38.43 -21.22
C ARG A 197 -34.60 -37.31 -22.13
N ASN A 198 -34.72 -36.07 -21.68
CA ASN A 198 -34.24 -34.91 -22.42
C ASN A 198 -32.83 -34.53 -21.95
N ASP A 199 -31.81 -35.03 -22.65
CA ASP A 199 -30.39 -34.85 -22.30
C ASP A 199 -30.00 -33.37 -22.20
N THR A 200 -30.52 -32.53 -23.10
CA THR A 200 -30.26 -31.08 -23.07
C THR A 200 -30.79 -30.38 -21.81
N GLN A 201 -31.98 -30.76 -21.33
CA GLN A 201 -32.54 -30.18 -20.11
C GLN A 201 -31.84 -30.71 -18.86
N GLN A 202 -31.43 -31.98 -18.86
CA GLN A 202 -30.67 -32.58 -17.77
C GLN A 202 -29.28 -31.92 -17.63
N LEU A 203 -28.58 -31.67 -18.75
CA LEU A 203 -27.29 -30.97 -18.76
C LEU A 203 -27.39 -29.52 -18.26
N LEU A 204 -28.43 -28.78 -18.67
CA LEU A 204 -28.65 -27.41 -18.18
C LEU A 204 -28.91 -27.38 -16.67
N ILE A 205 -29.75 -28.28 -16.16
CA ILE A 205 -30.04 -28.37 -14.73
C ILE A 205 -28.78 -28.81 -13.96
N HIS A 206 -28.04 -29.80 -14.44
CA HIS A 206 -26.78 -30.23 -13.87
C HIS A 206 -25.77 -29.08 -13.77
N LYS A 207 -25.63 -28.28 -14.84
CA LYS A 207 -24.78 -27.09 -14.85
C LYS A 207 -25.17 -26.09 -13.77
N ILE A 208 -26.47 -25.84 -13.59
CA ILE A 208 -26.98 -24.96 -12.52
C ILE A 208 -26.61 -25.52 -11.13
N TYR A 209 -26.79 -26.83 -10.90
CA TYR A 209 -26.40 -27.49 -9.64
C TYR A 209 -24.88 -27.43 -9.37
N CYS A 210 -24.05 -27.56 -10.41
CA CYS A 210 -22.60 -27.39 -10.29
C CYS A 210 -22.21 -25.94 -9.95
N HIS A 211 -22.82 -24.94 -10.60
CA HIS A 211 -22.58 -23.53 -10.30
C HIS A 211 -22.97 -23.14 -8.86
N LEU A 212 -23.99 -23.80 -8.30
CA LEU A 212 -24.43 -23.61 -6.91
C LEU A 212 -23.59 -24.39 -5.88
N GLY A 213 -22.65 -25.24 -6.32
CA GLY A 213 -21.85 -26.10 -5.44
C GLY A 213 -22.65 -27.23 -4.79
N LEU A 214 -23.77 -27.66 -5.39
CA LEU A 214 -24.70 -28.67 -4.87
C LEU A 214 -24.68 -29.98 -5.69
N GLU A 215 -23.55 -30.32 -6.30
CA GLU A 215 -23.37 -31.52 -7.14
C GLU A 215 -23.75 -32.83 -6.40
N SER A 216 -23.40 -32.94 -5.11
CA SER A 216 -23.74 -34.12 -4.29
C SER A 216 -25.24 -34.37 -4.21
N LYS A 217 -26.05 -33.32 -4.15
CA LYS A 217 -27.52 -33.44 -4.07
C LYS A 217 -28.12 -33.84 -5.41
N PHE A 218 -27.57 -33.32 -6.51
CA PHE A 218 -27.96 -33.73 -7.85
C PHE A 218 -27.72 -35.23 -8.04
N ILE A 219 -26.54 -35.73 -7.62
CA ILE A 219 -26.20 -37.16 -7.70
C ILE A 219 -27.15 -38.01 -6.85
N GLU A 220 -27.47 -37.58 -5.63
CA GLU A 220 -28.42 -38.30 -4.77
C GLU A 220 -29.81 -38.44 -5.42
N GLU A 221 -30.36 -37.35 -5.95
CA GLU A 221 -31.67 -37.35 -6.62
C GLU A 221 -31.65 -38.14 -7.93
N PHE A 222 -30.59 -38.01 -8.71
CA PHE A 222 -30.38 -38.80 -9.92
C PHE A 222 -30.32 -40.31 -9.61
N CYS A 223 -29.53 -40.70 -8.60
CA CYS A 223 -29.44 -42.09 -8.15
C CYS A 223 -30.78 -42.60 -7.61
N HIS A 224 -31.51 -41.78 -6.86
CA HIS A 224 -32.84 -42.13 -6.35
C HIS A 224 -33.81 -42.43 -7.50
N PHE A 225 -33.89 -41.56 -8.52
CA PHE A 225 -34.74 -41.76 -9.68
C PHE A 225 -34.41 -43.04 -10.47
N HIS A 226 -33.12 -43.28 -10.75
CA HIS A 226 -32.69 -44.46 -11.49
C HIS A 226 -32.83 -45.75 -10.66
N SER A 227 -32.64 -45.69 -9.33
CA SER A 227 -32.86 -46.85 -8.44
C SER A 227 -34.34 -47.23 -8.34
N ALA A 228 -35.26 -46.26 -8.27
CA ALA A 228 -36.70 -46.50 -8.30
C ALA A 228 -37.14 -47.11 -9.64
N SER A 229 -36.63 -46.54 -10.75
CA SER A 229 -36.86 -47.07 -12.10
C SER A 229 -36.33 -48.50 -12.25
N PHE A 230 -35.16 -48.81 -11.68
CA PHE A 230 -34.59 -50.15 -11.66
C PHE A 230 -35.48 -51.15 -10.92
N VAL A 231 -35.94 -50.82 -9.70
CA VAL A 231 -36.81 -51.69 -8.92
C VAL A 231 -38.11 -51.99 -9.66
N GLN A 232 -38.71 -50.98 -10.29
CA GLN A 232 -39.93 -51.15 -11.07
C GLN A 232 -39.71 -52.02 -12.31
N TYR A 233 -38.58 -51.83 -13.01
CA TYR A 233 -38.20 -52.64 -14.17
C TYR A 233 -37.89 -54.09 -13.80
N CYS A 234 -37.11 -54.32 -12.74
CA CYS A 234 -36.83 -55.66 -12.21
C CYS A 234 -38.10 -56.36 -11.74
N PHE A 235 -39.02 -55.65 -11.07
CA PHE A 235 -40.31 -56.20 -10.67
C PHE A 235 -41.16 -56.60 -11.89
N PHE A 236 -41.19 -55.77 -12.94
CA PHE A 236 -41.88 -56.09 -14.19
C PHE A 236 -41.27 -57.30 -14.90
N CYS A 237 -39.94 -57.35 -15.05
CA CYS A 237 -39.23 -58.49 -15.63
C CYS A 237 -39.39 -59.77 -14.81
N PHE A 238 -39.40 -59.67 -13.48
CA PHE A 238 -39.61 -60.81 -12.58
C PHE A 238 -41.06 -61.33 -12.68
N ILE A 239 -42.06 -60.45 -12.71
CA ILE A 239 -43.46 -60.83 -12.94
C ILE A 239 -43.63 -61.45 -14.33
N HIS A 240 -43.03 -60.87 -15.37
CA HIS A 240 -43.11 -61.40 -16.73
C HIS A 240 -42.49 -62.80 -16.81
N SER A 241 -41.29 -62.97 -16.24
CA SER A 241 -40.60 -64.27 -16.16
C SER A 241 -41.38 -65.30 -15.35
N PHE A 242 -41.95 -64.91 -14.20
CA PHE A 242 -42.78 -65.79 -13.37
C PHE A 242 -44.10 -66.17 -14.05
N ARG A 243 -44.69 -65.25 -14.83
CA ARG A 243 -45.92 -65.50 -15.61
C ARG A 243 -45.67 -66.44 -16.80
N VAL A 244 -44.52 -66.30 -17.47
CA VAL A 244 -44.05 -67.24 -18.51
C VAL A 244 -43.76 -68.61 -17.90
N TRP A 245 -43.08 -68.67 -16.76
CA TRP A 245 -42.81 -69.92 -16.02
C TRP A 245 -44.08 -70.66 -15.57
N LYS A 246 -45.12 -69.94 -15.13
CA LYS A 246 -46.40 -70.54 -14.73
C LYS A 246 -47.21 -71.10 -15.92
N ASN A 247 -47.01 -70.56 -17.12
CA ASN A 247 -47.75 -70.93 -18.32
C ASN A 247 -47.04 -71.97 -19.20
N SER A 248 -45.70 -72.06 -19.14
CA SER A 248 -44.90 -73.00 -19.93
C SER A 248 -44.32 -74.12 -19.05
N GLN A 249 -44.94 -75.30 -19.07
CA GLN A 249 -44.38 -76.51 -18.46
C GLN A 249 -43.23 -77.13 -19.30
N ALA A 250 -42.69 -76.42 -20.30
CA ALA A 250 -41.81 -76.99 -21.32
C ALA A 250 -40.66 -76.08 -21.83
N GLU A 251 -40.47 -74.86 -21.31
CA GLU A 251 -39.30 -74.03 -21.65
C GLU A 251 -38.28 -74.07 -20.52
N SER A 252 -37.00 -74.22 -20.86
CA SER A 252 -35.95 -74.48 -19.89
C SER A 252 -35.81 -73.28 -18.94
N VAL A 253 -35.71 -73.54 -17.64
CA VAL A 253 -35.50 -72.51 -16.61
C VAL A 253 -34.33 -71.58 -16.97
N THR A 254 -33.34 -72.11 -17.69
CA THR A 254 -32.20 -71.39 -18.24
C THR A 254 -32.58 -70.28 -19.23
N ASP A 255 -33.58 -70.46 -20.09
CA ASP A 255 -33.97 -69.45 -21.09
C ASP A 255 -34.66 -68.24 -20.44
N SER A 256 -35.49 -68.47 -19.41
CA SER A 256 -36.13 -67.40 -18.66
C SER A 256 -35.14 -66.59 -17.83
N ILE A 257 -34.13 -67.25 -17.24
CA ILE A 257 -33.05 -66.58 -16.51
C ILE A 257 -32.16 -65.81 -17.48
N GLN A 258 -31.82 -66.40 -18.63
CA GLN A 258 -31.03 -65.75 -19.66
C GLN A 258 -31.72 -64.48 -20.16
N ASN A 259 -33.04 -64.53 -20.41
CA ASN A 259 -33.82 -63.38 -20.82
C ASN A 259 -33.84 -62.28 -19.75
N PHE A 260 -33.93 -62.64 -18.47
CA PHE A 260 -33.82 -61.67 -17.37
C PHE A 260 -32.44 -60.98 -17.37
N TYR A 261 -31.35 -61.73 -17.48
CA TYR A 261 -30.00 -61.15 -17.52
C TYR A 261 -29.75 -60.30 -18.76
N THR A 262 -30.25 -60.66 -19.94
CA THR A 262 -30.13 -59.83 -21.15
C THR A 262 -30.92 -58.53 -21.04
N ASN A 263 -32.11 -58.56 -20.44
CA ASN A 263 -32.89 -57.35 -20.21
C ASN A 263 -32.23 -56.44 -19.16
N LEU A 264 -31.67 -57.03 -18.09
CA LEU A 264 -30.89 -56.29 -17.08
C LEU A 264 -29.64 -55.66 -17.72
N HIS A 265 -28.91 -56.42 -18.54
CA HIS A 265 -27.71 -55.92 -19.24
C HIS A 265 -28.05 -54.78 -20.20
N THR A 266 -29.16 -54.88 -20.95
CA THR A 266 -29.61 -53.82 -21.86
C THR A 266 -29.98 -52.54 -21.10
N TRP A 267 -30.65 -52.68 -19.95
CA TRP A 267 -30.94 -51.55 -19.07
C TRP A 267 -29.66 -50.92 -18.50
N LEU A 268 -28.69 -51.72 -18.08
CA LEU A 268 -27.41 -51.26 -17.53
C LEU A 268 -26.59 -50.50 -18.57
N LEU A 269 -26.61 -50.95 -19.84
CA LEU A 269 -26.00 -50.22 -20.96
C LEU A 269 -26.70 -48.89 -21.23
N SER A 270 -28.03 -48.84 -21.22
CA SER A 270 -28.76 -47.57 -21.35
C SER A 270 -28.41 -46.60 -20.21
N LEU A 271 -28.25 -47.10 -18.98
CA LEU A 271 -27.87 -46.26 -17.84
C LEU A 271 -26.43 -45.76 -17.98
N SER A 272 -25.51 -46.60 -18.47
CA SER A 272 -24.13 -46.18 -18.69
C SER A 272 -24.02 -45.11 -19.76
N ASP A 273 -24.83 -45.19 -20.82
CA ASP A 273 -24.85 -44.17 -21.87
C ASP A 273 -25.40 -42.83 -21.34
N ASP A 274 -26.49 -42.86 -20.55
CA ASP A 274 -27.05 -41.67 -19.90
C ASP A 274 -26.04 -41.02 -18.92
N LEU A 275 -25.33 -41.84 -18.12
CA LEU A 275 -24.28 -41.37 -17.21
C LEU A 275 -23.07 -40.78 -17.95
N ILE A 276 -22.61 -41.43 -19.01
CA ILE A 276 -21.50 -40.92 -19.83
C ILE A 276 -21.90 -39.59 -20.48
N SER A 277 -23.14 -39.47 -20.97
CA SER A 277 -23.60 -38.20 -21.57
C SER A 277 -23.66 -37.04 -20.58
N ILE A 278 -24.03 -37.28 -19.31
CA ILE A 278 -24.19 -36.21 -18.31
C ILE A 278 -22.86 -35.83 -17.65
N PHE A 279 -21.98 -36.81 -17.41
CA PHE A 279 -20.76 -36.61 -16.62
C PHE A 279 -19.47 -36.51 -17.47
N SER A 280 -19.48 -36.90 -18.75
CA SER A 280 -18.25 -36.94 -19.56
C SER A 280 -17.79 -35.59 -20.12
N ASP A 281 -18.57 -34.50 -19.97
CA ASP A 281 -18.24 -33.16 -20.52
C ASP A 281 -17.62 -32.20 -19.48
N ASN A 282 -17.26 -32.70 -18.29
CA ASN A 282 -16.75 -31.88 -17.18
C ASN A 282 -15.23 -31.61 -17.20
N ASP A 283 -14.45 -32.19 -18.10
CA ASP A 283 -12.97 -32.08 -18.03
C ASP A 283 -12.39 -30.80 -18.68
N ASP A 284 -13.14 -30.06 -19.52
CA ASP A 284 -12.55 -28.96 -20.30
C ASP A 284 -12.78 -27.53 -19.75
N SER A 285 -13.40 -27.36 -18.57
CA SER A 285 -13.65 -26.00 -18.02
C SER A 285 -13.12 -25.72 -16.62
N PHE A 286 -12.38 -26.64 -16.00
CA PHE A 286 -11.54 -26.33 -14.83
C PHE A 286 -10.16 -25.81 -15.27
N SER A 287 -10.13 -24.76 -16.09
CA SER A 287 -8.96 -23.86 -16.09
C SER A 287 -9.06 -22.98 -14.85
N VAL A 288 -8.50 -23.51 -13.77
CA VAL A 288 -8.11 -22.74 -12.59
C VAL A 288 -7.30 -21.55 -13.10
N SER A 289 -7.91 -20.36 -13.07
CA SER A 289 -7.15 -19.12 -13.17
C SER A 289 -6.29 -19.03 -11.92
N PRO A 290 -4.96 -19.02 -12.03
CA PRO A 290 -4.09 -18.98 -10.87
C PRO A 290 -4.22 -17.62 -10.18
N LEU A 291 -4.53 -17.65 -8.89
CA LEU A 291 -4.11 -16.63 -7.93
C LEU A 291 -2.60 -16.69 -7.75
#